data_AF-A0A1Q5G2H0-F1
#
_entry.id   AF-A0A1Q5G2H0-F1
#
_cell.length_a   1.000
_cell.length_b   1.000
_cell.length_c   1.000
_cell.angle_alpha   90.00
_cell.angle_beta   90.00
_cell.angle_gamma   90.00
#
_symmetry.space_group_name_H-M   'P 1'
#
loop_
_entity.id
_entity.type
_entity.pdbx_description
1 polymer ?
#
loop_
_entity_poly.entity_id
_entity_poly.type
_entity_poly.pdbx_seq_one_letter_code
_entity_poly.pdbx_strand_id
1 'polypeptide(L)'
;MSNHTQGLARDNGATGFSSEEITAIKKHVFDTEHPIEDYETGKVVVRKFDADAEIADAWIRLRAGNSLPEDRLLLEHELAELTYLRENPGVTYQEAHRVANETYNWQDSVRLNKREDFEGEW
;
A
#
# COMPACT_ATOMS: atom_id res chain seq x y z
N MET A 1 6.94 8.83 -13.93
CA MET A 1 6.66 8.83 -12.47
C MET A 1 7.95 8.68 -11.64
N SER A 2 9.14 8.72 -12.25
CA SER A 2 10.32 8.04 -11.67
C SER A 2 11.25 8.87 -10.79
N ASN A 3 11.13 10.20 -10.69
CA ASN A 3 12.10 11.01 -9.94
C ASN A 3 11.67 11.36 -8.52
N HIS A 4 10.37 11.41 -8.22
CA HIS A 4 9.88 11.88 -6.92
C HIS A 4 9.90 10.80 -5.83
N THR A 5 9.84 9.52 -6.21
CA THR A 5 9.93 8.40 -5.27
C THR A 5 11.37 7.99 -4.95
N GLN A 6 12.36 8.48 -5.72
CA GLN A 6 13.79 8.14 -5.55
C GLN A 6 14.47 8.89 -4.38
N GLY A 7 13.85 9.97 -3.88
CA GLY A 7 14.37 10.74 -2.75
C GLY A 7 13.74 10.38 -1.40
N LEU A 8 12.79 9.43 -1.36
CA LEU A 8 12.07 9.10 -0.13
C LEU A 8 12.95 8.26 0.79
N ALA A 9 13.15 8.73 2.02
CA ALA A 9 13.82 7.95 3.05
C ALA A 9 12.99 6.72 3.40
N ARG A 10 13.56 5.53 3.28
CA ARG A 10 12.88 4.25 3.55
C ARG A 10 13.07 3.83 5.00
N ASP A 11 12.18 2.95 5.46
CA ASP A 11 12.19 2.51 6.86
C ASP A 11 13.42 1.64 7.19
N ASN A 12 13.91 0.89 6.21
CA ASN A 12 15.14 0.10 6.29
C ASN A 12 16.44 0.94 6.20
N GLY A 13 16.35 2.27 6.21
CA GLY A 13 17.49 3.18 6.10
C GLY A 13 18.01 3.39 4.67
N ALA A 14 17.41 2.75 3.67
CA ALA A 14 17.71 3.03 2.26
C ALA A 14 17.05 4.34 1.80
N THR A 15 17.41 4.81 0.61
CA THR A 15 16.80 5.99 0.00
C THR A 15 16.24 5.64 -1.37
N GLY A 16 14.95 5.93 -1.54
CA GLY A 16 14.26 5.86 -2.80
C GLY A 16 13.68 4.49 -3.13
N PHE A 17 12.55 4.53 -3.83
CA PHE A 17 12.00 3.36 -4.51
C PHE A 17 12.46 3.35 -5.96
N SER A 18 12.90 2.18 -6.43
CA SER A 18 13.22 1.95 -7.83
C SER A 18 11.97 2.07 -8.71
N SER A 19 12.18 2.38 -9.99
CA SER A 19 11.06 2.42 -10.95
C SER A 19 10.39 1.04 -11.11
N GLU A 20 11.13 -0.03 -10.90
CA GLU A 20 10.63 -1.41 -10.94
C GLU A 20 9.72 -1.70 -9.75
N GLU A 21 10.11 -1.31 -8.54
CA GLU A 21 9.27 -1.42 -7.34
C GLU A 21 7.97 -0.62 -7.51
N ILE A 22 8.06 0.65 -7.91
CA ILE A 22 6.86 1.49 -8.12
C ILE A 22 5.93 0.89 -9.18
N THR A 23 6.48 0.34 -10.25
CA THR A 23 5.69 -0.32 -11.30
C THR A 23 5.05 -1.61 -10.78
N ALA A 24 5.77 -2.40 -9.99
CA ALA A 24 5.28 -3.63 -9.40
C ALA A 24 4.15 -3.37 -8.40
N ILE A 25 4.33 -2.39 -7.51
CA ILE A 25 3.33 -1.93 -6.55
C ILE A 25 2.09 -1.41 -7.29
N LYS A 26 2.26 -0.55 -8.29
CA LYS A 26 1.13 -0.04 -9.07
C LYS A 26 0.33 -1.17 -9.72
N LYS A 27 1.02 -2.13 -10.33
CA LYS A 27 0.37 -3.29 -10.95
C LYS A 27 -0.36 -4.13 -9.90
N HIS A 28 0.28 -4.36 -8.76
CA HIS A 28 -0.29 -5.11 -7.63
C HIS A 28 -1.62 -4.52 -7.14
N VAL A 29 -1.66 -3.20 -6.95
CA VAL A 29 -2.82 -2.47 -6.43
C VAL A 29 -3.96 -2.33 -7.45
N PHE A 30 -3.65 -2.07 -8.74
CA PHE A 30 -4.68 -1.69 -9.72
C PHE A 30 -5.03 -2.77 -10.75
N ASP A 31 -4.11 -3.68 -11.06
CA ASP A 31 -4.23 -4.57 -12.22
C ASP A 31 -4.21 -6.05 -11.87
N THR A 32 -3.53 -6.44 -10.80
CA THR A 32 -3.38 -7.83 -10.40
C THR A 32 -4.65 -8.36 -9.71
N GLU A 33 -5.05 -9.58 -10.08
CA GLU A 33 -6.11 -10.31 -9.39
C GLU A 33 -5.49 -11.15 -8.27
N HIS A 34 -6.16 -11.15 -7.11
CA HIS A 34 -5.66 -11.79 -5.90
C HIS A 34 -6.65 -12.82 -5.37
N PRO A 35 -6.16 -13.91 -4.75
CA PRO A 35 -7.00 -14.84 -4.01
C PRO A 35 -7.52 -14.15 -2.74
N ILE A 36 -8.77 -13.68 -2.79
CA ILE A 36 -9.44 -12.98 -1.71
C ILE A 36 -10.48 -13.91 -1.10
N GLU A 37 -10.40 -14.16 0.20
CA GLU A 37 -11.46 -14.86 0.93
C GLU A 37 -12.69 -13.96 1.04
N ASP A 38 -13.81 -14.42 0.51
CA ASP A 38 -15.09 -13.75 0.61
C ASP A 38 -15.63 -13.88 2.04
N TYR A 39 -15.84 -12.76 2.73
CA TYR A 39 -16.27 -12.76 4.12
C TYR A 39 -17.69 -13.31 4.33
N GLU A 40 -18.54 -13.28 3.31
CA GLU A 40 -19.93 -13.76 3.41
C GLU A 40 -20.02 -15.29 3.22
N THR A 41 -19.17 -15.85 2.37
CA THR A 41 -19.22 -17.26 1.97
C THR A 41 -18.04 -18.10 2.47
N GLY A 42 -16.97 -17.47 2.95
CA GLY A 42 -15.70 -18.10 3.34
C GLY A 42 -14.93 -18.70 2.17
N LYS A 43 -15.30 -18.37 0.92
CA LYS A 43 -14.67 -18.93 -0.28
C LYS A 43 -13.58 -18.01 -0.79
N VAL A 44 -12.44 -18.59 -1.15
CA VAL A 44 -11.40 -17.84 -1.85
C VAL A 44 -11.81 -17.65 -3.31
N VAL A 45 -11.98 -16.40 -3.71
CA VAL A 45 -12.26 -15.98 -5.08
C VAL A 45 -11.10 -15.16 -5.61
N VAL A 46 -10.73 -15.38 -6.87
CA VAL A 46 -9.68 -14.58 -7.52
C VAL A 46 -10.35 -13.36 -8.14
N ARG A 47 -10.07 -12.16 -7.61
CA ARG A 47 -10.62 -10.90 -8.11
C ARG A 47 -9.64 -9.74 -7.92
N LYS A 48 -9.88 -8.63 -8.62
CA LYS A 48 -9.18 -7.36 -8.38
C LYS A 48 -9.66 -6.71 -7.08
N PHE A 49 -8.84 -5.83 -6.51
CA PHE A 49 -9.25 -4.99 -5.40
C PHE A 49 -10.35 -4.01 -5.79
N ASP A 50 -11.16 -3.66 -4.81
CA ASP A 50 -12.12 -2.57 -4.93
C ASP A 50 -11.38 -1.23 -5.00
N ALA A 51 -11.94 -0.28 -5.75
CA ALA A 51 -11.31 1.02 -5.91
C ALA A 51 -11.34 1.80 -4.59
N ASP A 52 -10.18 2.26 -4.14
CA ASP A 52 -10.02 3.05 -2.92
C ASP A 52 -9.56 4.48 -3.24
N ALA A 53 -10.32 5.47 -2.78
CA ALA A 53 -10.04 6.88 -3.03
C ALA A 53 -8.77 7.37 -2.31
N GLU A 54 -8.47 6.85 -1.12
CA GLU A 54 -7.30 7.24 -0.32
C GLU A 54 -6.02 6.74 -0.98
N ILE A 55 -6.05 5.51 -1.52
CA ILE A 55 -4.98 4.97 -2.34
C ILE A 55 -4.81 5.83 -3.59
N ALA A 56 -5.89 6.15 -4.31
CA ALA A 56 -5.82 6.97 -5.52
C ALA A 56 -5.19 8.35 -5.27
N ASP A 57 -5.58 9.01 -4.17
CA ASP A 57 -5.02 10.30 -3.76
C ASP A 57 -3.54 10.20 -3.38
N ALA A 58 -3.12 9.14 -2.67
CA ALA A 58 -1.72 8.87 -2.38
C ALA A 58 -0.89 8.77 -3.67
N TRP A 59 -1.38 8.06 -4.68
CA TRP A 59 -0.72 7.96 -5.99
C TRP A 59 -0.65 9.30 -6.74
N ILE A 60 -1.67 10.16 -6.59
CA ILE A 60 -1.65 11.51 -7.15
C ILE A 60 -0.57 12.37 -6.48
N ARG A 61 -0.47 12.33 -5.15
CA ARG A 61 0.55 13.05 -4.37
C ARG A 61 1.96 12.57 -4.69
N LEU A 62 2.18 11.25 -4.73
CA LEU A 62 3.45 10.63 -5.13
C LEU A 62 3.88 11.07 -6.53
N ARG A 63 2.93 11.11 -7.49
CA ARG A 63 3.20 11.59 -8.85
C ARG A 63 3.57 13.07 -8.88
N ALA A 64 2.86 13.89 -8.11
CA ALA A 64 3.06 15.34 -8.05
C ALA A 64 4.34 15.75 -7.31
N GLY A 65 4.95 14.85 -6.53
CA GLY A 65 6.10 15.17 -5.68
C GLY A 65 5.73 15.80 -4.35
N ASN A 66 4.44 15.76 -3.99
CA ASN A 66 3.89 16.27 -2.73
C ASN A 66 3.49 15.11 -1.81
N SER A 67 4.33 14.07 -1.74
CA SER A 67 4.02 12.87 -0.97
C SER A 67 4.06 13.15 0.52
N LEU A 68 3.12 12.55 1.24
CA LEU A 68 3.06 12.55 2.69
C LEU A 68 3.79 11.32 3.27
N PRO A 69 4.13 11.34 4.57
CA PRO A 69 4.72 10.17 5.24
C PRO A 69 3.90 8.88 5.08
N GLU A 70 2.58 8.99 5.01
CA GLU A 70 1.64 7.89 4.81
C GLU A 70 1.72 7.34 3.38
N ASP A 71 1.97 8.18 2.38
CA ASP A 71 2.13 7.72 1.00
C ASP A 71 3.37 6.85 0.86
N ARG A 72 4.43 7.15 1.61
CA ARG A 72 5.60 6.26 1.74
C ARG A 72 5.22 4.96 2.43
N LEU A 73 4.46 5.03 3.53
CA LEU A 73 4.03 3.87 4.28
C LEU A 73 3.16 2.93 3.44
N LEU A 74 2.31 3.47 2.56
CA LEU A 74 1.57 2.70 1.55
C LEU A 74 2.53 1.92 0.66
N LEU A 75 3.56 2.57 0.11
CA LEU A 75 4.52 1.89 -0.77
C LEU A 75 5.28 0.76 -0.07
N GLU A 76 5.69 0.95 1.18
CA GLU A 76 6.34 -0.11 1.98
C GLU A 76 5.36 -1.24 2.30
N HIS A 77 4.11 -0.91 2.65
CA HIS A 77 3.05 -1.89 2.92
C HIS A 77 2.80 -2.80 1.72
N GLU A 78 2.51 -2.21 0.56
CA GLU A 78 2.19 -2.93 -0.66
C GLU A 78 3.40 -3.75 -1.17
N LEU A 79 4.62 -3.26 -0.96
CA LEU A 79 5.82 -4.00 -1.31
C LEU A 79 6.03 -5.22 -0.39
N ALA A 80 5.80 -5.06 0.91
CA ALA A 80 5.88 -6.15 1.88
C ALA A 80 4.84 -7.23 1.56
N GLU A 81 3.60 -6.82 1.27
CA GLU A 81 2.53 -7.73 0.87
C GLU A 81 2.88 -8.49 -0.41
N LEU A 82 3.29 -7.78 -1.46
CA LEU A 82 3.69 -8.38 -2.73
C LEU A 82 4.86 -9.36 -2.58
N THR A 83 5.81 -9.04 -1.70
CA THR A 83 6.96 -9.91 -1.41
C THR A 83 6.49 -11.18 -0.71
N TYR A 84 5.63 -11.05 0.30
CA TYR A 84 5.08 -12.20 1.02
C TYR A 84 4.26 -13.13 0.11
N LEU A 85 3.44 -12.58 -0.79
CA LEU A 85 2.69 -13.35 -1.79
C LEU A 85 3.61 -14.11 -2.75
N ARG A 86 4.75 -13.52 -3.12
CA ARG A 86 5.75 -14.17 -4.00
C ARG A 86 6.50 -15.30 -3.31
N GLU A 87 6.83 -15.11 -2.03
CA GLU A 87 7.54 -16.10 -1.23
C GLU A 87 6.63 -17.27 -0.78
N ASN A 88 5.34 -17.02 -0.64
CA ASN A 88 4.36 -17.99 -0.14
C ASN A 88 3.26 -18.26 -1.18
N PRO A 89 3.52 -19.10 -2.19
CA PRO A 89 2.51 -19.41 -3.20
C PRO A 89 1.30 -20.12 -2.57
N GLY A 90 0.11 -19.57 -2.80
CA GLY A 90 -1.16 -20.13 -2.33
C GLY A 90 -1.71 -19.51 -1.05
N VAL A 91 -1.03 -18.54 -0.43
CA VAL A 91 -1.62 -17.74 0.65
C VAL A 91 -2.67 -16.77 0.10
N THR A 92 -3.63 -16.42 0.92
CA THR A 92 -4.65 -15.42 0.57
C THR A 92 -4.07 -14.03 0.68
N TYR A 93 -4.68 -13.09 -0.06
CA TYR A 93 -4.40 -11.67 0.09
C TYR A 93 -4.50 -11.22 1.56
N GLN A 94 -5.54 -11.64 2.27
CA GLN A 94 -5.72 -11.22 3.67
C GLN A 94 -4.57 -11.61 4.58
N GLU A 95 -3.96 -12.77 4.35
CA GLU A 95 -2.81 -13.20 5.14
C GLU A 95 -1.58 -12.32 4.85
N ALA A 96 -1.33 -12.03 3.57
CA ALA A 96 -0.26 -11.13 3.17
C ALA A 96 -0.48 -9.70 3.70
N HIS A 97 -1.71 -9.19 3.60
CA HIS A 97 -2.12 -7.88 4.11
C HIS A 97 -1.97 -7.80 5.64
N ARG A 98 -2.25 -8.89 6.36
CA ARG A 98 -2.04 -8.98 7.81
C ARG A 98 -0.57 -8.85 8.16
N VAL A 99 0.30 -9.62 7.50
CA VAL A 99 1.75 -9.55 7.70
C VAL A 99 2.30 -8.17 7.37
N ALA A 100 1.83 -7.56 6.27
CA ALA A 100 2.20 -6.20 5.91
C ALA A 100 1.76 -5.17 6.97
N ASN A 101 0.56 -5.31 7.56
CA ASN A 101 0.08 -4.44 8.63
C ASN A 101 0.86 -4.58 9.95
N GLU A 102 1.46 -5.74 10.24
CA GLU A 102 2.27 -5.91 11.45
C GLU A 102 3.51 -5.00 11.45
N THR A 103 4.04 -4.68 10.25
CA THR A 103 5.25 -3.86 10.10
C THR A 103 4.95 -2.46 9.56
N TYR A 104 3.98 -2.34 8.64
CA TYR A 104 3.66 -1.12 7.91
C TYR A 104 2.15 -0.88 7.90
N ASN A 105 1.56 -0.55 9.05
CA ASN A 105 0.10 -0.33 9.14
C ASN A 105 -0.33 1.01 8.52
N TRP A 106 -0.46 1.03 7.19
CA TRP A 106 -0.86 2.23 6.45
C TRP A 106 -2.27 2.69 6.82
N GLN A 107 -3.21 1.75 6.96
CA GLN A 107 -4.61 2.07 7.19
C GLN A 107 -4.85 2.78 8.53
N ASP A 108 -4.07 2.45 9.57
CA ASP A 108 -4.13 3.17 10.84
C ASP A 108 -3.56 4.59 10.71
N SER A 109 -2.45 4.74 10.00
CA SER A 109 -1.81 6.05 9.78
C SER A 109 -2.72 7.05 9.07
N VAL A 110 -3.46 6.62 8.03
CA VAL A 110 -4.40 7.49 7.32
C VAL A 110 -5.56 7.93 8.22
N ARG A 111 -6.04 7.04 9.09
CA ARG A 111 -7.10 7.36 10.06
C ARG A 111 -6.64 8.34 11.13
N LEU A 112 -5.39 8.24 11.58
CA LEU A 112 -4.81 9.14 12.58
C LEU A 112 -4.68 10.56 12.03
N ASN A 113 -4.12 10.72 10.83
CA ASN A 113 -3.96 12.05 10.23
C ASN A 113 -5.31 12.75 10.01
N LYS A 114 -6.32 11.99 9.55
CA LYS A 114 -7.70 12.51 9.48
C LYS A 114 -8.23 13.03 10.82
N ARG A 115 -7.89 12.40 11.96
CA ARG A 115 -8.32 12.88 13.28
C ARG A 115 -7.58 14.14 13.70
N GLU A 116 -6.27 14.20 13.48
CA GLU A 116 -5.46 15.39 13.78
C GLU A 116 -5.93 16.62 12.99
N ASP A 117 -6.34 16.44 11.72
CA ASP A 117 -6.95 17.50 10.91
C ASP A 117 -8.26 18.05 11.51
N PHE A 118 -9.01 17.25 12.28
CA PHE A 118 -10.26 17.68 12.94
C PHE A 118 -10.06 18.27 14.35
N GLU A 119 -8.95 17.93 15.03
CA GLU A 119 -8.65 18.43 16.38
C GLU A 119 -7.84 19.75 16.37
N GLY A 120 -7.44 20.23 15.19
CA GLY A 120 -6.57 21.39 15.00
C GLY A 120 -7.21 22.79 15.01
N GLU A 121 -8.53 22.95 15.12
CA GLU A 121 -9.16 24.29 15.13
C GLU A 121 -10.32 24.40 16.13
N TRP A 122 -10.04 24.91 17.34
CA TRP A 122 -10.92 25.76 18.17
C TRP A 122 -10.10 26.72 19.04
#